data_AF-A0A6N9VDE5-F1
#
_entry.id   AF-A0A6N9VDE5-F1
#
_cell.length_a   1.000
_cell.length_b   1.000
_cell.length_c   1.000
_cell.angle_alpha   90.00
_cell.angle_beta   90.00
_cell.angle_gamma   90.00
#
_symmetry.space_group_name_H-M   'P 1'
#
loop_
_entity.id
_entity.type
_entity.pdbx_description
1 polymer ?
#
loop_
_entity_poly.entity_id
_entity_poly.type
_entity_poly.pdbx_seq_one_letter_code
_entity_poly.pdbx_strand_id
1 'polypeptide(L)'
;LFPKGSGSPGSPIRIGAYGSGAKPKLAGAGQVADVVRLADQEHWEIADLDISNKGDTAATRRGVHITRTDSGTGTYYRLRGLDVHDVNGNQTKKDDDASAGIFFEVLGQTT
;
A
#
# COMPACT_ATOMS: atom_id res chain seq x y z
N LEU A 1 -7.11 -1.90 -4.60
CA LEU A 1 -6.56 -1.33 -5.85
C LEU A 1 -5.18 -1.90 -6.09
N PHE A 2 -4.91 -2.36 -7.31
CA PHE A 2 -3.61 -2.90 -7.70
C PHE A 2 -3.20 -2.33 -9.08
N PRO A 3 -2.79 -1.05 -9.13
CA PRO A 3 -2.42 -0.42 -10.39
C PRO A 3 -1.13 -1.05 -10.93
N LYS A 4 -0.89 -0.88 -12.23
CA LYS A 4 0.27 -1.44 -12.93
C LYS A 4 1.14 -0.33 -13.51
N GLY A 5 2.42 -0.64 -13.72
CA GLY A 5 3.41 0.27 -14.30
C GLY A 5 4.19 1.10 -13.27
N SER A 6 5.25 1.74 -13.75
CA SER A 6 6.12 2.62 -12.97
C SER A 6 6.14 4.00 -13.62
N GLY A 7 6.37 5.02 -12.79
CA GLY A 7 6.71 6.35 -13.31
C GLY A 7 8.15 6.41 -13.79
N SER A 8 8.65 7.62 -14.01
CA SER A 8 10.05 7.88 -14.34
C SER A 8 10.59 9.05 -13.53
N PRO A 9 11.92 9.28 -13.51
CA PRO A 9 12.51 10.45 -12.86
C PRO A 9 11.85 11.75 -13.33
N GLY A 10 11.33 12.54 -12.38
CA GLY A 10 10.61 13.78 -12.65
C GLY A 10 9.16 13.63 -13.13
N SER A 11 8.72 12.41 -13.47
CA SER A 11 7.35 12.11 -13.90
C SER A 11 6.79 10.87 -13.17
N PRO A 12 6.58 10.96 -11.84
CA PRO A 12 6.01 9.84 -11.09
C PRO A 12 4.53 9.63 -11.43
N ILE A 13 4.05 8.39 -11.32
CA ILE A 13 2.61 8.12 -11.37
C ILE A 13 1.99 8.59 -10.05
N ARG A 14 0.86 9.29 -10.15
CA ARG A 14 0.20 9.91 -8.99
C ARG A 14 -1.23 9.40 -8.83
N ILE A 15 -1.58 9.02 -7.61
CA ILE A 15 -2.97 8.82 -7.19
C ILE A 15 -3.23 9.74 -6.01
N GLY A 16 -4.35 10.47 -6.04
CA GLY A 16 -4.80 11.25 -4.91
C GLY A 16 -6.14 11.93 -5.13
N ALA A 17 -6.52 12.76 -4.17
CA ALA A 17 -7.75 13.54 -4.24
C ALA A 17 -7.65 14.71 -5.24
N TYR A 18 -8.81 15.11 -5.75
CA TYR A 18 -8.99 16.35 -6.52
C TYR A 18 -10.22 17.09 -5.99
N GLY A 19 -10.26 18.41 -6.21
CA GLY A 19 -11.34 19.25 -5.69
C GLY A 19 -11.23 19.52 -4.18
N SER A 20 -12.35 19.84 -3.55
CA SER A 20 -12.46 20.16 -2.13
C SER A 20 -13.42 19.22 -1.41
N GLY A 21 -13.15 18.93 -0.14
CA GLY A 21 -14.03 18.15 0.71
C GLY A 21 -13.27 17.12 1.56
N ALA A 22 -14.00 16.13 2.05
CA ALA A 22 -13.40 15.00 2.75
C ALA A 22 -12.49 14.19 1.81
N LYS A 23 -11.46 13.55 2.37
CA LYS A 23 -10.59 12.66 1.60
C LYS A 23 -11.39 11.52 0.97
N PRO A 24 -11.11 11.14 -0.29
CA PRO A 24 -11.70 9.96 -0.90
C PRO A 24 -11.36 8.71 -0.08
N LYS A 25 -12.38 7.88 0.16
CA LYS A 25 -12.26 6.66 0.95
C LYS A 25 -11.96 5.45 0.08
N LEU A 26 -10.90 4.73 0.41
CA LEU A 26 -10.61 3.40 -0.09
C LEU A 26 -10.83 2.41 1.06
N ALA A 27 -11.99 1.75 1.05
CA ALA A 27 -12.36 0.78 2.07
C ALA A 27 -12.23 -0.64 1.53
N GLY A 28 -11.29 -1.42 2.08
CA GLY A 28 -11.15 -2.84 1.77
C GLY A 28 -12.25 -3.72 2.39
N ALA A 29 -12.94 -3.22 3.41
CA ALA A 29 -14.03 -3.90 4.14
C ALA A 29 -13.69 -5.34 4.58
N GLY A 30 -12.39 -5.59 4.86
CA GLY A 30 -11.88 -6.90 5.22
C GLY A 30 -11.91 -7.96 4.11
N GLN A 31 -12.29 -7.58 2.88
CA GLN A 31 -12.41 -8.46 1.72
C GLN A 31 -11.09 -8.63 0.94
N VAL A 32 -10.12 -7.76 1.20
CA VAL A 32 -8.81 -7.77 0.55
C VAL A 32 -7.70 -7.80 1.58
N ALA A 33 -6.59 -8.44 1.23
CA ALA A 33 -5.37 -8.36 2.02
C ALA A 33 -4.78 -6.95 1.97
N ASP A 34 -4.76 -6.33 0.79
CA ASP A 34 -4.12 -5.03 0.54
C ASP A 34 -5.12 -4.05 -0.09
N VAL A 35 -5.35 -2.90 0.54
CA VAL A 35 -6.25 -1.87 -0.04
C VAL A 35 -5.56 -1.17 -1.22
N VAL A 36 -4.29 -0.83 -1.07
CA VAL A 36 -3.44 -0.32 -2.15
C VAL A 36 -2.19 -1.19 -2.20
N ARG A 37 -1.94 -1.81 -3.36
CA ARG A 37 -0.76 -2.64 -3.57
C ARG A 37 0.10 -2.09 -4.69
N LEU A 38 1.40 -1.92 -4.45
CA LEU A 38 2.42 -1.73 -5.48
C LEU A 38 3.36 -2.94 -5.46
N ALA A 39 3.50 -3.64 -6.58
CA ALA A 39 4.38 -4.81 -6.67
C ALA A 39 5.40 -4.62 -7.77
N ASP A 40 6.68 -4.51 -7.39
CA ASP A 40 7.82 -4.30 -8.28
C ASP A 40 7.76 -3.03 -9.13
N GLN A 41 6.98 -2.05 -8.66
CA GLN A 41 6.82 -0.74 -9.30
C GLN A 41 7.70 0.31 -8.63
N GLU A 42 7.93 1.44 -9.29
CA GLU A 42 8.69 2.56 -8.74
C GLU A 42 8.21 3.91 -9.30
N HIS A 43 8.74 5.02 -8.76
CA HIS A 43 8.34 6.38 -9.09
C HIS A 43 6.84 6.63 -8.89
N TRP A 44 6.38 6.44 -7.65
CA TRP A 44 4.97 6.59 -7.27
C TRP A 44 4.74 7.68 -6.22
N GLU A 45 3.65 8.44 -6.38
CA GLU A 45 3.06 9.26 -5.32
C GLU A 45 1.63 8.81 -5.03
N ILE A 46 1.33 8.54 -3.76
CA ILE A 46 -0.03 8.25 -3.28
C ILE A 46 -0.33 9.26 -2.19
N ALA A 47 -1.36 10.09 -2.40
CA ALA A 47 -1.60 11.22 -1.51
C ALA A 47 -3.06 11.49 -1.21
N ASP A 48 -3.30 12.04 -0.02
CA ASP A 48 -4.56 12.68 0.37
C ASP A 48 -5.79 11.74 0.31
N LEU A 49 -5.61 10.48 0.76
CA LEU A 49 -6.64 9.44 0.81
C LEU A 49 -6.95 8.99 2.23
N ASP A 50 -8.18 8.56 2.47
CA ASP A 50 -8.63 7.83 3.66
C ASP A 50 -8.65 6.33 3.29
N ILE A 51 -7.92 5.50 4.06
CA ILE A 51 -7.70 4.09 3.77
C ILE A 51 -8.05 3.25 4.99
N SER A 52 -8.97 2.29 4.82
CA SER A 52 -9.35 1.36 5.88
C SER A 52 -9.54 -0.06 5.38
N ASN A 53 -9.33 -1.05 6.27
CA ASN A 53 -9.46 -2.46 5.92
C ASN A 53 -9.95 -3.30 7.10
N LYS A 54 -11.11 -2.96 7.65
CA LYS A 54 -11.72 -3.66 8.78
C LYS A 54 -12.64 -4.76 8.28
N GLY A 55 -12.36 -6.01 8.67
CA GLY A 55 -13.29 -7.13 8.58
C GLY A 55 -13.82 -7.55 9.94
N ASP A 56 -14.72 -8.54 9.98
CA ASP A 56 -15.32 -9.04 11.22
C ASP A 56 -14.29 -9.72 12.15
N THR A 57 -13.34 -10.44 11.57
CA THR A 57 -12.26 -11.13 12.29
C THR A 57 -10.90 -10.64 11.82
N ALA A 58 -9.89 -10.67 12.69
CA ALA A 58 -8.52 -10.33 12.33
C ALA A 58 -7.95 -11.32 11.29
N ALA A 59 -7.26 -10.80 10.28
CA ALA A 59 -6.61 -11.58 9.21
C ALA A 59 -5.39 -10.80 8.71
N THR A 60 -4.61 -11.36 7.79
CA THR A 60 -3.46 -10.64 7.23
C THR A 60 -3.97 -9.46 6.40
N ARG A 61 -3.78 -8.23 6.91
CA ARG A 61 -4.35 -7.02 6.31
C ARG A 61 -3.39 -5.85 6.32
N ARG A 62 -3.41 -5.14 5.20
CA ARG A 62 -2.60 -3.96 4.92
C ARG A 62 -3.44 -2.85 4.32
N GLY A 63 -3.15 -1.61 4.71
CA GLY A 63 -3.68 -0.42 4.05
C GLY A 63 -2.93 -0.19 2.75
N VAL A 64 -1.64 0.14 2.84
CA VAL A 64 -0.73 0.26 1.70
C VAL A 64 0.33 -0.82 1.79
N HIS A 65 0.55 -1.55 0.70
CA HIS A 65 1.53 -2.62 0.61
C HIS A 65 2.43 -2.40 -0.59
N ILE A 66 3.73 -2.26 -0.36
CA ILE A 66 4.74 -2.10 -1.40
C ILE A 66 5.70 -3.28 -1.32
N THR A 67 5.78 -4.06 -2.38
CA THR A 67 6.66 -5.23 -2.45
C THR A 67 7.70 -5.04 -3.53
N ARG A 68 8.93 -5.46 -3.24
CA ARG A 68 10.03 -5.56 -4.20
C ARG A 68 10.61 -6.96 -4.12
N THR A 69 10.32 -7.82 -5.09
CA THR A 69 10.78 -9.21 -5.14
C THR A 69 11.80 -9.38 -6.26
N ASP A 70 13.08 -9.57 -5.89
CA ASP A 70 14.19 -9.78 -6.83
C ASP A 70 14.27 -8.73 -7.97
N SER A 71 13.73 -7.53 -7.73
CA SER A 71 13.56 -6.49 -8.74
C SER A 71 14.64 -5.40 -8.69
N GLY A 72 15.67 -5.59 -7.86
CA GLY A 72 16.71 -4.58 -7.60
C GLY A 72 16.17 -3.39 -6.81
N THR A 73 16.94 -2.29 -6.78
CA THR A 73 16.60 -1.07 -6.04
C THR A 73 15.34 -0.42 -6.61
N GLY A 74 14.31 -0.22 -5.77
CA GLY A 74 13.15 0.58 -6.13
C GLY A 74 13.36 2.06 -5.79
N THR A 75 13.04 2.95 -6.74
CA THR A 75 13.33 4.38 -6.58
C THR A 75 12.06 5.22 -6.42
N TYR A 76 12.08 6.19 -5.50
CA TYR A 76 11.06 7.22 -5.30
C TYR A 76 9.63 6.70 -5.01
N TYR A 77 9.30 6.66 -3.73
CA TYR A 77 7.95 6.42 -3.23
C TYR A 77 7.56 7.56 -2.30
N ARG A 78 6.45 8.22 -2.57
CA ARG A 78 5.95 9.31 -1.73
C ARG A 78 4.53 9.01 -1.28
N LEU A 79 4.40 8.65 -0.02
CA LEU A 79 3.11 8.48 0.65
C LEU A 79 2.86 9.71 1.51
N ARG A 80 1.82 10.51 1.23
CA ARG A 80 1.61 11.79 1.90
C ARG A 80 0.14 12.05 2.24
N GLY A 81 -0.13 12.52 3.46
CA GLY A 81 -1.49 12.93 3.83
C GLY A 81 -2.49 11.77 3.81
N LEU A 82 -2.02 10.54 4.02
CA LEU A 82 -2.86 9.35 4.09
C LEU A 82 -3.41 9.21 5.51
N ASP A 83 -4.72 9.02 5.62
CA ASP A 83 -5.37 8.61 6.87
C ASP A 83 -5.58 7.11 6.81
N VAL A 84 -4.58 6.34 7.26
CA VAL A 84 -4.67 4.88 7.31
C VAL A 84 -5.16 4.45 8.69
N HIS A 85 -6.35 3.86 8.77
CA HIS A 85 -6.98 3.48 10.03
C HIS A 85 -7.83 2.22 9.88
N ASP A 86 -8.26 1.64 11.01
CA ASP A 86 -9.15 0.47 11.02
C ASP A 86 -8.64 -0.67 10.12
N VAL A 87 -7.36 -1.03 10.24
CA VAL A 87 -6.75 -2.19 9.59
C VAL A 87 -6.57 -3.27 10.65
N ASN A 88 -7.55 -4.17 10.79
CA ASN A 88 -7.49 -5.23 11.81
C ASN A 88 -6.66 -6.42 11.31
N GLY A 89 -5.35 -6.27 11.46
CA GLY A 89 -4.35 -7.30 11.22
C GLY A 89 -4.39 -8.46 12.21
N ASN A 90 -3.96 -9.65 11.78
CA ASN A 90 -3.57 -10.73 12.68
C ASN A 90 -2.12 -10.53 13.18
N GLN A 91 -1.75 -11.22 14.26
CA GLN A 91 -0.43 -11.14 14.89
C GLN A 91 0.41 -12.41 14.68
N THR A 92 0.13 -13.15 13.60
CA THR A 92 0.80 -14.43 13.32
C THR A 92 2.18 -14.25 12.70
N LYS A 93 2.45 -13.05 12.15
CA LYS A 93 3.68 -12.68 11.45
C LYS A 93 4.10 -11.28 11.87
N LYS A 94 5.42 -11.08 11.96
CA LYS A 94 6.03 -9.78 12.28
C LYS A 94 6.94 -9.24 11.18
N ASP A 95 7.45 -10.12 10.31
CA ASP A 95 8.42 -9.79 9.28
C ASP A 95 7.79 -10.03 7.90
N ASP A 96 7.78 -11.28 7.40
CA ASP A 96 7.23 -11.64 6.09
C ASP A 96 5.70 -11.71 6.10
N ASP A 97 5.05 -11.11 5.10
CA ASP A 97 3.58 -11.12 4.98
C ASP A 97 2.86 -10.63 6.26
N ALA A 98 3.47 -9.68 6.97
CA ALA A 98 2.92 -9.12 8.19
C ALA A 98 1.72 -8.20 7.93
N SER A 99 0.88 -8.03 8.94
CA SER A 99 -0.19 -7.03 8.92
C SER A 99 0.35 -5.65 9.31
N ALA A 100 -0.04 -4.59 8.61
CA ALA A 100 0.36 -3.22 8.99
C ALA A 100 -0.54 -2.15 8.35
N GLY A 101 -0.50 -0.91 8.83
CA GLY A 101 -1.13 0.20 8.10
C GLY A 101 -0.45 0.44 6.75
N ILE A 102 0.87 0.67 6.78
CA ILE A 102 1.72 0.81 5.60
C ILE A 102 2.86 -0.20 5.75
N PHE A 103 3.04 -1.07 4.75
CA PHE A 103 4.08 -2.08 4.76
C PHE A 103 4.92 -2.00 3.49
N PHE A 104 6.23 -1.92 3.65
CA PHE A 104 7.20 -1.99 2.57
C PHE A 104 8.09 -3.19 2.84
N GLU A 105 8.05 -4.18 1.96
CA GLU A 105 8.90 -5.37 2.04
C GLU A 105 9.78 -5.51 0.80
N VAL A 106 11.05 -5.85 1.04
CA VAL A 106 12.00 -6.28 0.02
C VAL A 106 12.20 -7.77 0.22
N LEU A 107 11.80 -8.54 -0.78
CA LEU A 107 11.83 -9.99 -0.80
C LEU A 107 12.96 -10.41 -1.76
N GLY A 108 13.71 -11.42 -1.35
CA GLY A 108 14.74 -12.02 -2.19
C GLY A 108 14.69 -13.53 -2.09
N GLN A 109 14.86 -14.23 -3.20
CA GLN A 109 15.07 -15.68 -3.19
C GLN A 109 16.55 -15.99 -3.41
N THR A 110 17.20 -16.56 -2.40
CA THR A 110 18.48 -17.25 -2.61
C THR A 110 18.18 -18.64 -3.14
N THR A 111 18.46 -18.88 -4.41
CA THR A 111 18.68 -20.25 -4.94
C THR A 111 19.99 -20.82 -4.44
#